data_AF-A0A1A1XTA5-F1
#
_entry.id   AF-A0A1A1XTA5-F1
#
_cell.length_a   1.000
_cell.length_b   1.000
_cell.length_c   1.000
_cell.angle_alpha   90.00
_cell.angle_beta   90.00
_cell.angle_gamma   90.00
#
_symmetry.space_group_name_H-M   'P 1'
#
loop_
_entity.id
_entity.type
_entity.pdbx_description
1 polymer ?
#
loop_
_entity_poly.entity_id
_entity_poly.type
_entity_poly.pdbx_seq_one_letter_code
_entity_poly.pdbx_strand_id
1 'polypeptide(L)'
;MSTGPEPHHFRFLAGYLAGRPVDVAVARAGEAAYTDGRTVFVSASADPDIQRREVLVQSALLGAGSLDGRHVKRLRARPSPGRRYLMLEGCRVLAELGPRIALASAVGPACAPQSASSEESLRIALGNTRLAPAPDWFGTIKPGVLIRTHAEIGSRATDSDVRMNFEQSSDMDEDDGDDGPTEKSWILKLFEAPVGTQTPAKFLRTLFGSARSSGSEGAGGELGVGSTRRTSCVGMTARPVPTPIRFTGAEKPGAAIAVGGARYPEWDVFGGRYREDWCRVIDFPATAVVDGSAAGVPRDTVLRRRLARVGLGPKVLRARADGDDVDTEALIDLFVDLHSGYSPAEHVYTERRKLARNLGVLILVDASGSATDADRDGLAVHDHQRRAAATLAMTLEELGDRVAVYGFRSQGRHAVHLPAVKTFGQRFGAGARTRLNQLQPFGYTRLGAGIRGAGEILKSRAGTPHRLLVVLSDGYPYDDGYEGRYAQADAAKALEELRAEGVACLCLSIGAAGDADAHDQVFGAASYASAATLGELSPRMDELFLSALAELAAPRRR
;
A
#
# COMPACT_ATOMS: atom_id res chain seq x y z
N MET A 1 -22.56 -13.97 16.49
CA MET A 1 -23.29 -14.36 15.26
C MET A 1 -22.31 -15.17 14.43
N SER A 2 -22.55 -16.48 14.30
CA SER A 2 -21.65 -17.38 13.60
C SER A 2 -21.70 -17.07 12.10
N THR A 3 -20.63 -16.49 11.56
CA THR A 3 -20.41 -16.36 10.11
C THR A 3 -20.05 -17.74 9.57
N GLY A 4 -21.07 -18.55 9.31
CA GLY A 4 -20.90 -19.75 8.48
C GLY A 4 -20.40 -19.35 7.08
N PRO A 5 -19.67 -20.23 6.38
CA PRO A 5 -19.16 -19.93 5.05
C PRO A 5 -20.32 -19.55 4.11
N GLU A 6 -20.20 -18.40 3.43
CA GLU A 6 -21.20 -17.94 2.48
C GLU A 6 -21.23 -18.91 1.27
N PRO A 7 -22.41 -19.38 0.83
CA PRO A 7 -22.53 -20.40 -0.23
C PRO A 7 -22.18 -19.87 -1.63
N HIS A 8 -21.78 -18.59 -1.74
CA HIS A 8 -21.34 -17.96 -2.99
C HIS A 8 -20.14 -18.67 -3.63
N HIS A 9 -19.33 -19.40 -2.85
CA HIS A 9 -18.20 -20.18 -3.38
C HIS A 9 -18.63 -21.31 -4.34
N PHE A 10 -19.90 -21.74 -4.36
CA PHE A 10 -20.38 -22.76 -5.32
C PHE A 10 -20.86 -22.19 -6.66
N ARG A 11 -20.74 -20.86 -6.88
CA ARG A 11 -21.26 -20.20 -8.09
C ARG A 11 -20.62 -20.74 -9.39
N PHE A 12 -19.33 -21.04 -9.38
CA PHE A 12 -18.66 -21.60 -10.57
C PHE A 12 -19.17 -22.99 -10.91
N LEU A 13 -19.26 -23.89 -9.91
CA LEU A 13 -19.85 -25.22 -10.06
C LEU A 13 -21.28 -25.13 -10.60
N ALA A 14 -22.10 -24.24 -10.02
CA ALA A 14 -23.48 -24.04 -10.44
C ALA A 14 -23.58 -23.60 -11.91
N GLY A 15 -22.73 -22.65 -12.33
CA GLY A 15 -22.70 -22.15 -13.69
C GLY A 15 -22.23 -23.18 -14.73
N TYR A 16 -21.19 -23.95 -14.39
CA TYR A 16 -20.68 -25.04 -15.24
C TYR A 16 -21.75 -26.11 -15.47
N LEU A 17 -22.41 -26.57 -14.40
CA LEU A 17 -23.45 -27.61 -14.47
C LEU A 17 -24.69 -27.14 -15.22
N ALA A 18 -25.11 -25.90 -15.01
CA ALA A 18 -26.28 -25.33 -15.67
C ALA A 18 -26.03 -24.92 -17.14
N GLY A 19 -24.76 -24.89 -17.58
CA GLY A 19 -24.38 -24.40 -18.91
C GLY A 19 -24.64 -22.90 -19.11
N ARG A 20 -24.89 -22.15 -18.04
CA ARG A 20 -25.19 -20.70 -18.05
C ARG A 20 -24.87 -20.08 -16.68
N PRO A 21 -24.65 -18.76 -16.59
CA PRO A 21 -24.46 -18.09 -15.31
C PRO A 21 -25.66 -18.31 -14.37
N VAL A 22 -25.39 -18.84 -13.19
CA VAL A 22 -26.38 -19.11 -12.13
C VAL A 22 -25.79 -18.68 -10.80
N ASP A 23 -26.57 -17.93 -10.02
CA ASP A 23 -26.18 -17.49 -8.67
C ASP A 23 -26.47 -18.55 -7.61
N VAL A 24 -25.80 -18.46 -6.46
CA VAL A 24 -26.05 -19.34 -5.30
C VAL A 24 -26.31 -18.48 -4.07
N ALA A 25 -27.41 -18.78 -3.38
CA ALA A 25 -27.86 -18.05 -2.21
C ALA A 25 -28.41 -18.99 -1.13
N VAL A 26 -28.58 -18.49 0.09
CA VAL A 26 -29.19 -19.25 1.20
C VAL A 26 -30.72 -19.15 1.12
N ALA A 27 -31.41 -20.29 1.21
CA ALA A 27 -32.86 -20.36 1.34
C ALA A 27 -33.32 -19.83 2.72
N ARG A 28 -34.62 -19.53 2.87
CA ARG A 28 -35.16 -19.15 4.19
C ARG A 28 -35.02 -20.32 5.17
N ALA A 29 -34.88 -20.01 6.46
CA ALA A 29 -34.72 -21.02 7.50
C ALA A 29 -35.87 -22.04 7.46
N GLY A 30 -35.53 -23.34 7.41
CA GLY A 30 -36.49 -24.45 7.31
C GLY A 30 -36.96 -24.78 5.88
N GLU A 31 -36.52 -24.05 4.86
CA GLU A 31 -36.81 -24.42 3.47
C GLU A 31 -35.76 -25.40 2.91
N ALA A 32 -36.24 -26.41 2.17
CA ALA A 32 -35.40 -27.31 1.39
C ALA A 32 -34.82 -26.58 0.17
N ALA A 33 -33.69 -27.07 -0.35
CA ALA A 33 -33.04 -26.48 -1.52
C ALA A 33 -33.96 -26.42 -2.75
N TYR A 34 -33.87 -25.35 -3.53
CA TYR A 34 -34.66 -25.19 -4.76
C TYR A 34 -33.98 -24.19 -5.70
N THR A 35 -34.46 -24.08 -6.93
CA THR A 35 -34.04 -23.04 -7.87
C THR A 35 -35.23 -22.29 -8.46
N ASP A 36 -35.02 -21.01 -8.75
CA ASP A 36 -35.93 -20.17 -9.54
C ASP A 36 -35.54 -20.14 -11.04
N GLY A 37 -34.45 -20.80 -11.42
CA GLY A 37 -33.89 -20.81 -12.76
C GLY A 37 -32.70 -19.87 -12.98
N ARG A 38 -32.52 -18.86 -12.12
CA ARG A 38 -31.39 -17.91 -12.12
C ARG A 38 -30.47 -18.11 -10.92
N THR A 39 -31.06 -18.47 -9.78
CA THR A 39 -30.40 -18.66 -8.50
C THR A 39 -30.74 -20.04 -7.96
N VAL A 40 -29.74 -20.72 -7.42
CA VAL A 40 -29.91 -21.94 -6.62
C VAL A 40 -29.89 -21.54 -5.14
N PHE A 41 -30.97 -21.84 -4.44
CA PHE A 41 -31.12 -21.60 -3.02
C PHE A 41 -30.79 -22.88 -2.25
N VAL A 42 -29.70 -22.87 -1.47
CA VAL A 42 -29.26 -23.99 -0.62
C VAL A 42 -29.83 -23.87 0.78
N SER A 43 -29.93 -24.98 1.51
CA SER A 43 -30.51 -24.97 2.85
C SER A 43 -29.61 -24.24 3.87
N ALA A 44 -30.23 -23.39 4.71
CA ALA A 44 -29.53 -22.43 5.58
C ALA A 44 -28.73 -23.05 6.73
N SER A 45 -29.08 -24.26 7.15
CA SER A 45 -28.47 -24.97 8.28
C SER A 45 -27.75 -26.25 7.88
N ALA A 46 -27.53 -26.46 6.58
CA ALA A 46 -26.82 -27.62 6.08
C ALA A 46 -25.30 -27.47 6.22
N ASP A 47 -24.66 -28.62 6.45
CA ASP A 47 -23.22 -28.77 6.32
C ASP A 47 -22.78 -28.36 4.88
N PRO A 48 -21.61 -27.71 4.70
CA PRO A 48 -21.06 -27.39 3.38
C PRO A 48 -21.08 -28.56 2.38
N ASP A 49 -20.87 -29.79 2.83
CA ASP A 49 -20.93 -30.97 1.94
C ASP A 49 -22.36 -31.26 1.46
N ILE A 50 -23.37 -31.01 2.29
CA ILE A 50 -24.78 -31.12 1.91
C ILE A 50 -25.14 -29.99 0.94
N GLN A 51 -24.71 -28.75 1.22
CA GLN A 51 -24.94 -27.61 0.30
C GLN A 51 -24.29 -27.86 -1.07
N ARG A 52 -23.08 -28.43 -1.11
CA ARG A 52 -22.42 -28.82 -2.36
C ARG A 52 -23.24 -29.82 -3.17
N ARG A 53 -23.85 -30.81 -2.50
CA ARG A 53 -24.72 -31.82 -3.14
C ARG A 53 -26.05 -31.22 -3.62
N GLU A 54 -26.62 -30.29 -2.86
CA GLU A 54 -27.81 -29.53 -3.23
C GLU A 54 -27.56 -28.70 -4.50
N VAL A 55 -26.43 -27.97 -4.55
CA VAL A 55 -26.03 -27.21 -5.75
C VAL A 55 -25.84 -28.14 -6.95
N LEU A 56 -25.14 -29.27 -6.76
CA LEU A 56 -24.92 -30.26 -7.81
C LEU A 56 -26.24 -30.68 -8.47
N VAL A 57 -27.24 -31.10 -7.69
CA VAL A 57 -28.51 -31.59 -8.23
C VAL A 57 -29.33 -30.47 -8.84
N GLN A 58 -29.50 -29.34 -8.15
CA GLN A 58 -30.34 -28.24 -8.64
C GLN A 58 -29.78 -27.64 -9.95
N SER A 59 -28.46 -27.46 -10.05
CA SER A 59 -27.82 -26.98 -11.27
C SER A 59 -27.81 -28.02 -12.39
N ALA A 60 -27.63 -29.30 -12.07
CA ALA A 60 -27.73 -30.38 -13.06
C ALA A 60 -29.14 -30.49 -13.67
N LEU A 61 -30.18 -30.32 -12.85
CA LEU A 61 -31.58 -30.29 -13.33
C LEU A 61 -31.84 -29.09 -14.27
N LEU A 62 -31.19 -27.96 -14.04
CA LEU A 62 -31.24 -26.81 -14.96
C LEU A 62 -30.51 -27.11 -16.27
N GLY A 63 -29.28 -27.61 -16.21
CA GLY A 63 -28.45 -27.90 -17.38
C GLY A 63 -29.05 -28.99 -18.28
N ALA A 64 -29.71 -29.99 -17.68
CA ALA A 64 -30.38 -31.06 -18.41
C ALA A 64 -31.76 -30.70 -18.98
N GLY A 65 -32.26 -29.47 -18.72
CA GLY A 65 -33.60 -29.05 -19.14
C GLY A 65 -34.75 -29.75 -18.41
N SER A 66 -34.48 -30.44 -17.30
CA SER A 66 -35.47 -31.14 -16.48
C SER A 66 -36.55 -30.22 -15.91
N LEU A 67 -36.21 -28.93 -15.76
CA LEU A 67 -37.07 -27.89 -15.20
C LEU A 67 -37.76 -27.02 -16.28
N ASP A 68 -37.79 -27.47 -17.54
CA ASP A 68 -38.55 -26.78 -18.60
C ASP A 68 -40.03 -26.62 -18.21
N GLY A 69 -40.58 -25.44 -18.50
CA GLY A 69 -41.97 -25.07 -18.26
C GLY A 69 -43.00 -26.10 -18.76
N ARG A 70 -42.72 -26.87 -19.82
CA ARG A 70 -43.62 -27.92 -20.33
C ARG A 70 -43.83 -29.06 -19.32
N HIS A 71 -42.78 -29.45 -18.58
CA HIS A 71 -42.86 -30.49 -17.56
C HIS A 71 -43.35 -29.90 -16.24
N VAL A 72 -42.80 -28.73 -15.86
CA VAL A 72 -43.09 -28.08 -14.58
C VAL A 72 -44.55 -27.64 -14.47
N LYS A 73 -45.19 -27.19 -15.56
CA LYS A 73 -46.64 -26.86 -15.58
C LYS A 73 -47.52 -28.03 -15.17
N ARG A 74 -47.18 -29.27 -15.55
CA ARG A 74 -47.92 -30.49 -15.20
C ARG A 74 -47.75 -30.91 -13.73
N LEU A 75 -46.76 -30.37 -13.04
CA LEU A 75 -46.48 -30.60 -11.61
C LEU A 75 -47.09 -29.51 -10.69
N ARG A 76 -47.68 -28.46 -11.26
CA ARG A 76 -48.26 -27.35 -10.50
C ARG A 76 -49.39 -27.86 -9.59
N ALA A 77 -49.35 -27.45 -8.31
CA ALA A 77 -50.29 -27.88 -7.26
C ALA A 77 -50.34 -29.40 -7.02
N ARG A 78 -49.30 -30.15 -7.42
CA ARG A 78 -49.23 -31.61 -7.28
C ARG A 78 -47.93 -32.01 -6.56
N PRO A 79 -47.86 -31.89 -5.21
CA PRO A 79 -46.61 -32.09 -4.47
C PRO A 79 -46.11 -33.55 -4.51
N SER A 80 -47.02 -34.53 -4.48
CA SER A 80 -46.64 -35.95 -4.56
C SER A 80 -46.02 -36.33 -5.93
N PRO A 81 -46.66 -36.03 -7.08
CA PRO A 81 -46.02 -36.17 -8.38
C PRO A 81 -44.73 -35.37 -8.54
N GLY A 82 -44.65 -34.16 -7.94
CA GLY A 82 -43.44 -33.34 -7.97
C GLY A 82 -42.24 -34.00 -7.31
N ARG A 83 -42.42 -34.60 -6.12
CA ARG A 83 -41.37 -35.37 -5.44
C ARG A 83 -40.95 -36.63 -6.20
N ARG A 84 -41.92 -37.32 -6.80
CA ARG A 84 -41.66 -38.51 -7.64
C ARG A 84 -40.84 -38.14 -8.89
N TYR A 85 -41.18 -37.02 -9.51
CA TYR A 85 -40.44 -36.51 -10.67
C TYR A 85 -39.02 -36.09 -10.30
N LEU A 86 -38.85 -35.38 -9.17
CA LEU A 86 -37.53 -34.99 -8.66
C LEU A 86 -36.63 -36.20 -8.39
N MET A 87 -37.18 -37.29 -7.84
CA MET A 87 -36.42 -38.52 -7.64
C MET A 87 -35.89 -39.08 -8.98
N LEU A 88 -36.78 -39.21 -9.97
CA LEU A 88 -36.43 -39.78 -11.27
C LEU A 88 -35.40 -38.92 -12.02
N GLU A 89 -35.66 -37.62 -12.12
CA GLU A 89 -34.75 -36.71 -12.82
C GLU A 89 -33.44 -36.53 -12.07
N GLY A 90 -33.45 -36.43 -10.74
CA GLY A 90 -32.23 -36.34 -9.94
C GLY A 90 -31.32 -37.57 -10.15
N CYS A 91 -31.89 -38.77 -10.14
CA CYS A 91 -31.15 -39.99 -10.47
C CYS A 91 -30.62 -39.98 -11.92
N ARG A 92 -31.44 -39.53 -12.87
CA ARG A 92 -31.07 -39.49 -14.30
C ARG A 92 -29.90 -38.53 -14.55
N VAL A 93 -30.00 -37.29 -14.07
CA VAL A 93 -28.96 -36.26 -14.29
C VAL A 93 -27.66 -36.61 -13.57
N LEU A 94 -27.73 -37.21 -12.39
CA LEU A 94 -26.52 -37.67 -11.68
C LEU A 94 -25.84 -38.84 -12.41
N ALA A 95 -26.61 -39.79 -12.95
CA ALA A 95 -26.07 -40.88 -13.76
C ALA A 95 -25.44 -40.38 -15.07
N GLU A 96 -26.04 -39.37 -15.71
CA GLU A 96 -25.53 -38.73 -16.92
C GLU A 96 -24.22 -37.95 -16.66
N LEU A 97 -24.12 -37.29 -15.51
CA LEU A 97 -22.94 -36.53 -15.11
C LEU A 97 -21.82 -37.38 -14.50
N GLY A 98 -22.15 -38.56 -13.96
CA GLY A 98 -21.21 -39.45 -13.28
C GLY A 98 -19.89 -39.69 -14.02
N PRO A 99 -19.90 -39.97 -15.35
CA PRO A 99 -18.67 -40.15 -16.12
C PRO A 99 -17.77 -38.91 -16.23
N ARG A 100 -18.30 -37.72 -15.97
CA ARG A 100 -17.58 -36.44 -16.13
C ARG A 100 -17.27 -35.76 -14.79
N ILE A 101 -18.00 -36.10 -13.74
CA ILE A 101 -17.94 -35.39 -12.45
C ILE A 101 -17.89 -36.42 -11.32
N ALA A 102 -16.73 -36.51 -10.66
CA ALA A 102 -16.49 -37.46 -9.57
C ALA A 102 -17.51 -37.32 -8.44
N LEU A 103 -17.91 -36.09 -8.09
CA LEU A 103 -18.95 -35.85 -7.08
C LEU A 103 -20.30 -36.45 -7.50
N ALA A 104 -20.69 -36.34 -8.77
CA ALA A 104 -21.91 -36.95 -9.29
C ALA A 104 -21.81 -38.49 -9.28
N SER A 105 -20.63 -39.06 -9.55
CA SER A 105 -20.41 -40.50 -9.43
C SER A 105 -20.44 -40.99 -7.98
N ALA A 106 -19.95 -40.20 -7.03
CA ALA A 106 -19.87 -40.59 -5.61
C ALA A 106 -21.23 -40.55 -4.91
N VAL A 107 -22.10 -39.63 -5.33
CA VAL A 107 -23.44 -39.42 -4.73
C VAL A 107 -24.57 -39.92 -5.64
N GLY A 108 -24.26 -40.30 -6.87
CA GLY A 108 -25.19 -40.87 -7.84
C GLY A 108 -25.82 -42.17 -7.34
N PRO A 109 -27.02 -42.52 -7.83
CA PRO A 109 -27.74 -43.68 -7.35
C PRO A 109 -26.98 -44.98 -7.64
N ALA A 110 -27.03 -45.93 -6.70
CA ALA A 110 -26.48 -47.28 -6.88
C ALA A 110 -27.23 -48.11 -7.96
N CYS A 111 -28.41 -47.65 -8.40
CA CYS A 111 -29.25 -48.30 -9.40
C CYS A 111 -29.27 -47.50 -10.72
N ALA A 112 -29.42 -48.22 -11.83
CA ALA A 112 -29.53 -47.63 -13.17
C ALA A 112 -30.73 -46.65 -13.28
N PRO A 113 -30.61 -45.58 -14.08
CA PRO A 113 -31.69 -44.62 -14.29
C PRO A 113 -32.93 -45.34 -14.87
N GLN A 114 -34.10 -45.06 -14.28
CA GLN A 114 -35.37 -45.69 -14.66
C GLN A 114 -36.07 -45.00 -15.85
N SER A 115 -35.48 -43.93 -16.37
CA SER A 115 -35.99 -43.15 -17.49
C SER A 115 -34.85 -42.69 -18.38
N ALA A 116 -35.10 -42.63 -19.68
CA ALA A 116 -34.14 -42.12 -20.67
C ALA A 116 -34.37 -40.64 -21.01
N SER A 117 -35.50 -40.06 -20.61
CA SER A 117 -35.85 -38.66 -20.91
C SER A 117 -36.74 -38.03 -19.83
N SER A 118 -36.76 -36.70 -19.77
CA SER A 118 -37.62 -35.96 -18.84
C SER A 118 -39.12 -36.20 -19.06
N GLU A 119 -39.56 -36.41 -20.31
CA GLU A 119 -40.97 -36.74 -20.58
C GLU A 119 -41.35 -38.12 -20.04
N GLU A 120 -40.44 -39.08 -20.15
CA GLU A 120 -40.62 -40.40 -19.55
C GLU A 120 -40.63 -40.33 -18.02
N SER A 121 -39.71 -39.58 -17.41
CA SER A 121 -39.73 -39.32 -15.96
C SER A 121 -41.05 -38.74 -15.50
N LEU A 122 -41.61 -37.79 -16.27
CA LEU A 122 -42.89 -37.17 -15.96
C LEU A 122 -44.05 -38.17 -16.05
N ARG A 123 -44.07 -39.02 -17.08
CA ARG A 123 -45.06 -40.09 -17.25
C ARG A 123 -45.03 -41.08 -16.09
N ILE A 124 -43.84 -41.51 -15.66
CA ILE A 124 -43.67 -42.44 -14.52
C ILE A 124 -44.07 -41.75 -13.20
N ALA A 125 -43.71 -40.47 -13.03
CA ALA A 125 -44.06 -39.70 -11.84
C ALA A 125 -45.57 -39.50 -11.68
N LEU A 126 -46.31 -39.33 -12.78
CA LEU A 126 -47.77 -39.20 -12.80
C LEU A 126 -48.51 -40.54 -12.66
N GLY A 127 -47.83 -41.66 -12.93
CA GLY A 127 -48.36 -43.01 -12.75
C GLY A 127 -48.20 -43.56 -11.34
N ASN A 128 -48.55 -44.85 -11.17
CA ASN A 128 -48.55 -45.55 -9.87
C ASN A 128 -47.31 -46.43 -9.63
N THR A 129 -46.24 -46.26 -10.42
CA THR A 129 -44.99 -47.03 -10.26
C THR A 129 -44.41 -46.81 -8.85
N ARG A 130 -44.04 -47.89 -8.14
CA ARG A 130 -43.39 -47.77 -6.83
C ARG A 130 -41.96 -47.25 -7.01
N LEU A 131 -41.64 -46.15 -6.33
CA LEU A 131 -40.33 -45.48 -6.36
C LEU A 131 -39.83 -45.32 -4.92
N ALA A 132 -38.52 -45.39 -4.74
CA ALA A 132 -37.89 -44.97 -3.49
C ALA A 132 -38.12 -43.46 -3.26
N PRO A 133 -38.17 -42.99 -2.00
CA PRO A 133 -38.27 -41.56 -1.72
C PRO A 133 -37.01 -40.82 -2.19
N ALA A 134 -37.19 -39.58 -2.66
CA ALA A 134 -36.08 -38.69 -2.97
C ALA A 134 -35.27 -38.38 -1.68
N PRO A 135 -33.94 -38.42 -1.72
CA PRO A 135 -33.12 -37.93 -0.62
C PRO A 135 -33.42 -36.46 -0.31
N ASP A 136 -33.35 -36.05 0.95
CA ASP A 136 -33.70 -34.68 1.37
C ASP A 136 -32.85 -33.61 0.69
N TRP A 137 -31.57 -33.92 0.41
CA TRP A 137 -30.63 -33.03 -0.28
C TRP A 137 -30.91 -32.86 -1.78
N PHE A 138 -31.83 -33.63 -2.37
CA PHE A 138 -32.36 -33.30 -3.72
C PHE A 138 -33.18 -32.01 -3.68
N GLY A 139 -33.70 -31.62 -2.51
CA GLY A 139 -34.48 -30.40 -2.34
C GLY A 139 -35.92 -30.55 -2.81
N THR A 140 -36.44 -29.50 -3.44
CA THR A 140 -37.83 -29.45 -3.92
C THR A 140 -37.94 -28.68 -5.23
N ILE A 141 -38.92 -29.06 -6.05
CA ILE A 141 -39.30 -28.30 -7.23
C ILE A 141 -40.41 -27.34 -6.82
N LYS A 142 -40.25 -26.05 -7.08
CA LYS A 142 -41.29 -25.02 -6.87
C LYS A 142 -41.87 -24.57 -8.23
N PRO A 143 -42.89 -25.26 -8.79
CA PRO A 143 -43.43 -24.91 -10.11
C PRO A 143 -43.92 -23.48 -10.26
N GLY A 144 -44.52 -22.92 -9.21
CA GLY A 144 -45.03 -21.55 -9.24
C GLY A 144 -43.92 -20.50 -9.43
N VAL A 145 -42.73 -20.74 -8.89
CA VAL A 145 -41.57 -19.85 -9.03
C VAL A 145 -41.01 -19.97 -10.45
N LEU A 146 -40.71 -21.20 -10.89
CA LEU A 146 -40.14 -21.47 -12.22
C LEU A 146 -41.02 -20.99 -13.37
N ILE A 147 -42.34 -21.10 -13.26
CA ILE A 147 -43.27 -20.62 -14.30
C ILE A 147 -43.31 -19.09 -14.37
N ARG A 148 -43.23 -18.39 -13.22
CA ARG A 148 -43.21 -16.92 -13.18
C ARG A 148 -41.93 -16.39 -13.82
N THR A 149 -40.78 -16.93 -13.43
CA THR A 149 -39.48 -16.54 -13.99
C THR A 149 -39.39 -16.84 -15.49
N HIS A 150 -39.99 -17.94 -15.97
CA HIS A 150 -40.05 -18.23 -17.41
C HIS A 150 -40.99 -17.29 -18.20
N ALA A 151 -42.03 -16.72 -17.58
CA ALA A 151 -42.91 -15.76 -18.23
C ALA A 151 -42.22 -14.40 -18.44
N GLU A 152 -41.34 -14.00 -17.53
CA GLU A 152 -40.52 -12.77 -17.62
C GLU A 152 -39.45 -12.86 -18.74
N ILE A 153 -39.10 -14.06 -19.21
CA ILE A 153 -38.11 -14.29 -20.28
C ILE A 153 -38.74 -14.10 -21.69
N GLY A 154 -40.06 -13.87 -21.76
CA GLY A 154 -40.85 -13.81 -22.98
C GLY A 154 -41.09 -12.42 -23.58
N SER A 155 -40.12 -11.50 -23.55
CA SER A 155 -40.10 -10.33 -24.44
C SER A 155 -38.68 -9.85 -24.68
N ARG A 156 -38.36 -9.53 -25.93
CA ARG A 156 -37.05 -9.04 -26.37
C ARG A 156 -36.87 -7.63 -25.79
N ALA A 157 -35.84 -7.44 -24.96
CA ALA A 157 -35.56 -6.17 -24.29
C ALA A 157 -35.49 -5.02 -25.31
N THR A 158 -36.31 -3.98 -25.10
CA THR A 158 -36.23 -2.70 -25.78
C THR A 158 -35.54 -1.67 -24.88
N ASP A 159 -35.00 -0.62 -25.48
CA ASP A 159 -34.26 0.49 -24.83
C ASP A 159 -35.03 1.22 -23.69
N SER A 160 -36.29 0.86 -23.46
CA SER A 160 -37.12 1.29 -22.34
C SER A 160 -36.69 0.70 -20.99
N ASP A 161 -35.97 -0.43 -20.97
CA ASP A 161 -35.67 -1.19 -19.74
C ASP A 161 -34.40 -0.68 -19.02
N VAL A 162 -33.78 0.40 -19.54
CA VAL A 162 -32.61 1.08 -18.93
C VAL A 162 -33.02 2.37 -18.20
N ARG A 163 -34.32 2.70 -18.10
CA ARG A 163 -34.77 3.82 -17.27
C ARG A 163 -35.21 3.33 -15.90
N MET A 164 -34.39 3.63 -14.90
CA MET A 164 -34.74 3.59 -13.48
C MET A 164 -35.96 4.49 -13.23
N ASN A 165 -37.15 3.90 -13.22
CA ASN A 165 -38.37 4.59 -12.82
C ASN A 165 -38.51 4.54 -11.29
N PHE A 166 -38.34 5.70 -10.68
CA PHE A 166 -38.79 5.99 -9.32
C PHE A 166 -40.32 6.11 -9.37
N GLU A 167 -41.05 5.05 -9.03
CA GLU A 167 -42.51 5.14 -8.93
C GLU A 167 -42.91 5.67 -7.55
N GLN A 168 -43.14 6.98 -7.53
CA GLN A 168 -43.94 7.67 -6.53
C GLN A 168 -45.41 7.43 -6.89
N SER A 169 -46.06 6.47 -6.24
CA SER A 169 -47.50 6.27 -6.35
C SER A 169 -48.23 7.21 -5.39
N SER A 170 -48.78 8.29 -5.94
CA SER A 170 -49.86 9.06 -5.34
C SER A 170 -51.19 8.44 -5.78
N ASP A 171 -51.99 7.98 -4.82
CA ASP A 171 -53.44 7.96 -4.95
C ASP A 171 -54.04 8.36 -3.60
N MET A 172 -54.89 9.38 -3.65
CA MET A 172 -55.79 9.77 -2.59
C MET A 172 -56.96 8.78 -2.55
N ASP A 173 -57.43 8.44 -1.36
CA ASP A 173 -58.85 8.50 -1.01
C ASP A 173 -59.02 8.50 0.52
N GLU A 174 -60.00 9.29 0.94
CA GLU A 174 -60.42 9.62 2.31
C GLU A 174 -61.13 8.43 2.98
N ASP A 175 -60.94 8.23 4.29
CA ASP A 175 -61.99 8.41 5.33
C ASP A 175 -61.72 7.60 6.62
N ASP A 176 -61.95 8.30 7.74
CA ASP A 176 -62.26 7.94 9.13
C ASP A 176 -61.62 6.76 9.90
N GLY A 177 -61.22 7.07 11.15
CA GLY A 177 -61.43 6.17 12.29
C GLY A 177 -60.22 5.82 13.15
N ASP A 178 -59.97 6.66 14.15
CA ASP A 178 -59.58 6.42 15.55
C ASP A 178 -58.78 5.16 16.03
N ASP A 179 -57.94 5.45 17.04
CA ASP A 179 -57.33 4.61 18.08
C ASP A 179 -56.14 3.65 17.81
N GLY A 180 -55.02 3.97 18.49
CA GLY A 180 -54.24 2.96 19.24
C GLY A 180 -52.79 2.70 18.78
N PRO A 181 -51.80 2.65 19.69
CA PRO A 181 -50.40 2.97 19.39
C PRO A 181 -49.57 1.76 18.93
N THR A 182 -48.61 1.99 18.05
CA THR A 182 -47.50 1.05 17.83
C THR A 182 -46.15 1.75 18.00
N GLU A 183 -45.42 1.33 19.03
CA GLU A 183 -44.03 1.67 19.28
C GLU A 183 -43.16 1.20 18.11
N LYS A 184 -42.35 2.13 17.56
CA LYS A 184 -41.18 1.80 16.74
C LYS A 184 -39.97 2.65 17.14
N SER A 185 -39.02 1.96 17.74
CA SER A 185 -37.63 1.89 17.28
C SER A 185 -36.81 3.19 17.23
N TRP A 186 -36.31 3.59 18.40
CA TRP A 186 -34.93 3.88 18.84
C TRP A 186 -33.78 4.29 17.86
N ILE A 187 -33.85 4.15 16.53
CA ILE A 187 -32.65 4.31 15.66
C ILE A 187 -32.74 5.43 14.60
N LEU A 188 -33.78 6.26 14.62
CA LEU A 188 -33.90 7.41 13.72
C LEU A 188 -34.12 8.76 14.41
N LYS A 189 -33.57 8.93 15.63
CA LYS A 189 -33.48 10.24 16.31
C LYS A 189 -32.05 10.75 16.52
N LEU A 190 -31.06 10.22 15.79
CA LEU A 190 -29.66 10.61 15.97
C LEU A 190 -29.14 11.67 14.99
N PHE A 191 -29.95 12.17 14.07
CA PHE A 191 -29.53 13.23 13.16
C PHE A 191 -30.66 14.21 12.92
N GLU A 192 -30.71 15.26 13.74
CA GLU A 192 -31.04 16.64 13.34
C GLU A 192 -30.87 17.55 14.56
N ALA A 193 -29.82 18.36 14.54
CA ALA A 193 -29.67 19.49 15.46
C ALA A 193 -30.58 20.64 15.00
N PRO A 194 -31.03 21.51 15.91
CA PRO A 194 -30.33 22.80 15.98
C PRO A 194 -30.21 23.43 17.39
N VAL A 195 -29.04 24.03 17.61
CA VAL A 195 -28.78 25.32 18.30
C VAL A 195 -29.49 25.62 19.63
N GLY A 196 -28.70 25.75 20.71
CA GLY A 196 -29.15 26.41 21.94
C GLY A 196 -28.16 26.32 23.11
N THR A 197 -27.20 27.24 23.13
CA THR A 197 -26.60 27.92 24.32
C THR A 197 -26.19 27.08 25.56
N GLN A 198 -24.87 27.00 25.80
CA GLN A 198 -24.14 27.45 27.02
C GLN A 198 -22.80 26.69 27.18
N THR A 199 -21.75 27.45 27.48
CA THR A 199 -20.44 27.04 28.07
C THR A 199 -19.41 26.28 27.22
N PRO A 200 -18.38 27.02 26.73
CA PRO A 200 -17.00 26.63 26.96
C PRO A 200 -16.15 27.82 27.47
N ALA A 201 -16.54 28.42 28.60
CA ALA A 201 -15.77 29.49 29.26
C ALA A 201 -14.89 29.01 30.42
N LYS A 202 -14.90 27.71 30.75
CA LYS A 202 -14.14 27.13 31.88
C LYS A 202 -12.82 26.47 31.47
N PHE A 203 -12.59 26.21 30.19
CA PHE A 203 -11.35 25.58 29.71
C PHE A 203 -10.30 26.62 29.27
N LEU A 204 -10.74 27.81 28.87
CA LEU A 204 -9.86 28.93 28.50
C LEU A 204 -9.31 29.74 29.68
N ARG A 205 -9.70 29.40 30.92
CA ARG A 205 -9.18 30.04 32.14
C ARG A 205 -8.05 29.25 32.81
N THR A 206 -7.74 28.06 32.31
CA THR A 206 -6.67 27.20 32.82
C THR A 206 -5.39 27.28 31.97
N LEU A 207 -5.47 27.89 30.78
CA LEU A 207 -4.33 28.00 29.85
C LEU A 207 -3.71 29.41 29.76
N PHE A 208 -4.34 30.43 30.35
CA PHE A 208 -3.75 31.78 30.44
C PHE A 208 -3.96 32.36 31.84
N GLY A 209 -2.90 32.35 32.64
CA GLY A 209 -2.91 32.90 34.00
C GLY A 209 -1.50 33.19 34.50
N SER A 210 -0.95 34.33 34.10
CA SER A 210 0.33 34.87 34.57
C SER A 210 0.17 35.79 35.79
N ALA A 211 1.07 35.61 36.76
CA ALA A 211 1.75 36.60 37.60
C ALA A 211 1.08 37.30 38.82
N ARG A 212 1.78 37.11 39.96
CA ARG A 212 2.16 38.02 41.06
C ARG A 212 1.09 38.57 42.05
N SER A 213 1.31 38.24 43.34
CA SER A 213 1.49 39.26 44.41
C SER A 213 2.15 38.65 45.67
N SER A 214 2.61 39.55 46.52
CA SER A 214 3.52 39.49 47.68
C SER A 214 3.00 38.78 48.94
N GLY A 215 3.91 38.28 49.79
CA GLY A 215 3.62 38.03 51.21
C GLY A 215 4.63 37.16 51.98
N SER A 216 5.58 37.84 52.64
CA SER A 216 6.32 37.56 53.89
C SER A 216 6.20 36.21 54.64
N GLU A 217 7.38 35.68 55.01
CA GLU A 217 7.83 34.98 56.26
C GLU A 217 6.82 34.21 57.14
N GLY A 218 7.08 33.03 57.70
CA GLY A 218 8.30 32.23 57.81
C GLY A 218 8.08 30.99 58.71
N ALA A 219 9.20 30.30 58.98
CA ALA A 219 9.45 29.27 60.00
C ALA A 219 9.12 27.78 59.71
N GLY A 220 10.20 26.98 59.65
CA GLY A 220 10.30 25.70 60.36
C GLY A 220 10.31 24.43 59.50
N GLY A 221 11.44 23.72 59.46
CA GLY A 221 11.49 22.30 59.06
C GLY A 221 12.80 21.88 58.41
N GLU A 222 13.46 20.87 58.97
CA GLU A 222 14.87 20.54 58.79
C GLU A 222 15.21 19.69 57.55
N LEU A 223 16.45 19.89 57.10
CA LEU A 223 17.35 19.07 56.28
C LEU A 223 16.91 17.68 55.74
N GLY A 224 17.06 17.53 54.42
CA GLY A 224 17.27 16.25 53.73
C GLY A 224 18.14 16.46 52.46
N VAL A 225 19.31 15.83 52.44
CA VAL A 225 20.42 16.01 51.49
C VAL A 225 20.08 15.54 50.06
N GLY A 226 20.37 16.40 49.07
CA GLY A 226 20.41 16.07 47.63
C GLY A 226 21.00 17.22 46.82
N SER A 227 22.24 17.08 46.36
CA SER A 227 23.02 18.15 45.74
C SER A 227 22.64 18.41 44.28
N THR A 228 21.62 19.25 44.08
CA THR A 228 21.33 19.89 42.79
C THR A 228 22.34 21.03 42.57
N ARG A 229 23.22 20.91 41.58
CA ARG A 229 24.11 22.03 41.18
C ARG A 229 23.27 23.07 40.42
N ARG A 230 23.14 24.25 41.02
CA ARG A 230 22.50 25.45 40.48
C ARG A 230 23.11 25.85 39.12
N THR A 231 22.26 26.00 38.11
CA THR A 231 22.53 26.85 36.94
C THR A 231 22.21 28.30 37.30
N SER A 232 23.21 29.16 37.33
CA SER A 232 23.04 30.61 37.40
C SER A 232 22.49 31.13 36.07
N CYS A 233 21.41 31.93 36.12
CA CYS A 233 20.97 32.73 34.99
C CYS A 233 22.10 33.66 34.53
N VAL A 234 22.43 33.59 33.25
CA VAL A 234 23.37 34.50 32.58
C VAL A 234 22.59 35.76 32.18
N GLY A 235 23.10 36.94 32.53
CA GLY A 235 22.48 38.23 32.21
C GLY A 235 22.45 38.51 30.70
N MET A 236 21.44 39.27 30.26
CA MET A 236 21.08 39.57 28.87
C MET A 236 22.14 40.34 28.03
N THR A 237 23.39 40.44 28.49
CA THR A 237 24.51 41.08 27.76
C THR A 237 25.80 40.27 27.77
N ALA A 238 25.79 39.01 28.23
CA ALA A 238 26.98 38.16 28.21
C ALA A 238 27.29 37.66 26.80
N ARG A 239 28.40 38.15 26.22
CA ARG A 239 29.00 37.52 25.03
C ARG A 239 29.63 36.18 25.44
N PRO A 240 29.40 35.08 24.71
CA PRO A 240 29.99 33.79 25.03
C PRO A 240 31.52 33.90 24.93
N VAL A 241 32.21 33.37 25.94
CA VAL A 241 33.68 33.32 25.97
C VAL A 241 34.15 32.40 24.83
N PRO A 242 35.18 32.77 24.05
CA PRO A 242 35.71 31.90 23.01
C PRO A 242 36.15 30.59 23.65
N THR A 243 35.53 29.49 23.25
CA THR A 243 35.95 28.17 23.72
C THR A 243 37.26 27.86 22.97
N PRO A 244 38.40 27.65 23.66
CA PRO A 244 39.63 27.33 22.96
C PRO A 244 39.48 25.97 22.29
N ILE A 245 39.57 25.97 20.96
CA ILE A 245 39.64 24.77 20.12
C ILE A 245 40.87 23.97 20.57
N ARG A 246 40.65 22.81 21.20
CA ARG A 246 41.73 21.85 21.43
C ARG A 246 42.06 21.18 20.10
N PHE A 247 43.16 21.59 19.48
CA PHE A 247 43.82 20.79 18.46
C PHE A 247 44.38 19.53 19.13
N THR A 248 43.63 18.43 19.12
CA THR A 248 44.24 17.11 19.31
C THR A 248 45.10 16.84 18.09
N GLY A 249 46.39 16.66 18.33
CA GLY A 249 47.46 16.88 17.38
C GLY A 249 47.57 15.87 16.23
N ALA A 250 48.21 16.36 15.18
CA ALA A 250 49.21 15.68 14.38
C ALA A 250 48.92 14.24 13.89
N GLU A 251 47.75 14.02 13.30
CA GLU A 251 47.69 13.09 12.16
C GLU A 251 47.50 13.92 10.90
N LYS A 252 48.63 14.24 10.25
CA LYS A 252 48.60 14.42 8.80
C LYS A 252 47.99 13.12 8.26
N PRO A 253 46.90 13.12 7.47
CA PRO A 253 46.61 11.99 6.60
C PRO A 253 47.61 11.99 5.44
N GLY A 254 48.91 11.95 5.78
CA GLY A 254 50.04 11.77 4.88
C GLY A 254 50.20 10.30 4.57
N ALA A 255 49.14 9.66 4.09
CA ALA A 255 49.15 8.33 3.47
C ALA A 255 47.82 8.06 2.73
N ALA A 256 47.32 9.04 1.98
CA ALA A 256 46.40 8.76 0.86
C ALA A 256 47.11 8.98 -0.49
N ILE A 257 48.41 8.65 -0.54
CA ILE A 257 49.17 8.53 -1.79
C ILE A 257 48.85 7.14 -2.36
N ALA A 258 47.64 6.97 -2.90
CA ALA A 258 47.23 5.88 -3.81
C ALA A 258 45.71 5.86 -4.12
N VAL A 259 44.92 6.86 -3.71
CA VAL A 259 43.50 6.93 -4.10
C VAL A 259 43.36 7.94 -5.24
N GLY A 260 43.22 7.40 -6.46
CA GLY A 260 43.09 8.18 -7.69
C GLY A 260 41.78 8.97 -7.70
N GLY A 261 41.84 10.25 -7.32
CA GLY A 261 40.71 11.16 -7.51
C GLY A 261 40.52 11.50 -8.98
N ALA A 262 39.30 11.31 -9.47
CA ALA A 262 38.89 11.67 -10.83
C ALA A 262 38.68 13.18 -10.95
N ARG A 263 38.91 13.71 -12.15
CA ARG A 263 38.71 15.12 -12.45
C ARG A 263 37.35 15.32 -13.09
N TYR A 264 36.69 16.41 -12.73
CA TYR A 264 35.35 16.79 -13.20
C TYR A 264 35.34 18.25 -13.63
N PRO A 265 34.52 18.59 -14.63
CA PRO A 265 34.34 19.97 -15.04
C PRO A 265 33.52 20.76 -14.00
N GLU A 266 33.71 22.08 -14.02
CA GLU A 266 32.89 23.05 -13.29
C GLU A 266 32.26 24.04 -14.28
N TRP A 267 30.98 24.34 -14.09
CA TRP A 267 30.27 25.31 -14.93
C TRP A 267 30.56 26.74 -14.46
N ASP A 268 31.16 27.53 -15.35
CA ASP A 268 31.36 28.95 -15.13
C ASP A 268 30.17 29.73 -15.68
N VAL A 269 29.28 30.18 -14.79
CA VAL A 269 28.07 30.94 -15.18
C VAL A 269 28.39 32.32 -15.75
N PHE A 270 29.50 32.93 -15.35
CA PHE A 270 29.88 34.27 -15.84
C PHE A 270 30.54 34.18 -17.22
N GLY A 271 31.28 33.10 -17.47
CA GLY A 271 31.89 32.80 -18.76
C GLY A 271 31.01 32.01 -19.73
N GLY A 272 29.87 31.46 -19.26
CA GLY A 272 28.97 30.62 -20.05
C GLY A 272 29.63 29.37 -20.62
N ARG A 273 30.62 28.80 -19.92
CA ARG A 273 31.45 27.69 -20.42
C ARG A 273 31.86 26.73 -19.30
N TYR A 274 32.23 25.52 -19.68
CA TYR A 274 32.85 24.57 -18.75
C TYR A 274 34.33 24.88 -18.54
N ARG A 275 34.76 24.75 -17.29
CA ARG A 275 36.16 24.66 -16.90
C ARG A 275 36.49 23.19 -16.79
N GLU A 276 37.08 22.64 -17.84
CA GLU A 276 37.46 21.23 -17.91
C GLU A 276 38.51 20.89 -16.85
N ASP A 277 38.45 19.66 -16.33
CA ASP A 277 39.40 19.11 -15.35
C ASP A 277 39.66 19.99 -14.11
N TRP A 278 38.69 20.85 -13.76
CA TRP A 278 38.88 21.90 -12.76
C TRP A 278 38.79 21.39 -11.33
N CYS A 279 37.89 20.45 -11.08
CA CYS A 279 37.63 19.89 -9.75
C CYS A 279 38.15 18.47 -9.66
N ARG A 280 38.86 18.11 -8.58
CA ARG A 280 39.29 16.74 -8.31
C ARG A 280 38.45 16.14 -7.20
N VAL A 281 37.69 15.10 -7.54
CA VAL A 281 36.83 14.35 -6.62
C VAL A 281 37.54 13.06 -6.20
N ILE A 282 37.61 12.83 -4.90
CA ILE A 282 38.32 11.71 -4.27
C ILE A 282 37.30 10.91 -3.48
N ASP A 283 36.93 9.74 -4.00
CA ASP A 283 36.14 8.75 -3.28
C ASP A 283 37.06 7.81 -2.49
N PHE A 284 36.78 7.60 -1.21
CA PHE A 284 37.56 6.68 -0.37
C PHE A 284 36.64 6.00 0.65
N PRO A 285 36.93 4.76 1.06
CA PRO A 285 36.16 4.11 2.11
C PRO A 285 36.30 4.90 3.41
N ALA A 286 35.18 5.31 4.03
CA ALA A 286 35.23 5.86 5.37
C ALA A 286 35.70 4.75 6.32
N THR A 287 36.84 4.92 6.97
CA THR A 287 37.36 3.99 7.98
C THR A 287 36.82 4.41 9.34
N ALA A 288 36.10 3.51 10.00
CA ALA A 288 35.63 3.69 11.37
C ALA A 288 35.98 2.46 12.19
N VAL A 289 36.48 2.68 13.41
CA VAL A 289 36.55 1.62 14.42
C VAL A 289 35.12 1.35 14.87
N VAL A 290 34.67 0.09 14.77
CA VAL A 290 33.31 -0.31 15.12
C VAL A 290 33.18 -0.34 16.64
N ASP A 291 32.76 0.77 17.23
CA ASP A 291 32.31 0.77 18.62
C ASP A 291 30.89 0.23 18.69
N GLY A 292 30.68 -0.79 19.54
CA GLY A 292 29.41 -1.51 19.71
C GLY A 292 28.25 -0.70 20.29
N SER A 293 28.40 0.62 20.47
CA SER A 293 27.42 1.50 21.11
C SER A 293 26.50 2.25 20.14
N ALA A 294 26.47 1.88 18.85
CA ALA A 294 25.63 2.56 17.86
C ALA A 294 24.14 2.49 18.28
N ALA A 295 23.62 3.61 18.81
CA ALA A 295 22.23 3.75 19.25
C ALA A 295 21.25 3.51 18.10
N GLY A 296 20.20 2.72 18.34
CA GLY A 296 19.22 2.27 17.35
C GLY A 296 18.73 3.39 16.42
N VAL A 297 18.65 3.13 15.12
CA VAL A 297 18.01 4.08 14.19
C VAL A 297 16.51 4.05 14.47
N PRO A 298 15.87 5.20 14.75
CA PRO A 298 14.42 5.26 14.94
C PRO A 298 13.71 4.71 13.70
N ARG A 299 12.77 3.78 13.89
CA ARG A 299 11.94 3.27 12.79
C ARG A 299 10.83 4.27 12.52
N ASP A 300 10.83 4.85 11.33
CA ASP A 300 9.72 5.66 10.85
C ASP A 300 8.72 4.79 10.06
N THR A 301 7.63 4.42 10.73
CA THR A 301 6.58 3.59 10.14
C THR A 301 5.77 4.32 9.05
N VAL A 302 5.69 5.66 9.14
CA VAL A 302 5.00 6.49 8.15
C VAL A 302 5.82 6.53 6.88
N LEU A 303 7.12 6.81 7.00
CA LEU A 303 8.07 6.80 5.90
C LEU A 303 8.07 5.43 5.20
N ARG A 304 8.16 4.34 5.96
CA ARG A 304 8.09 2.98 5.40
C ARG A 304 6.81 2.74 4.62
N ARG A 305 5.65 3.10 5.19
CA ARG A 305 4.34 2.92 4.53
C ARG A 305 4.23 3.75 3.25
N ARG A 306 4.76 4.98 3.26
CA ARG A 306 4.73 5.88 2.09
C ARG A 306 5.67 5.42 1.02
N LEU A 307 6.94 5.21 1.35
CA LEU A 307 7.92 4.68 0.42
C LEU A 307 7.49 3.33 -0.14
N ALA A 308 6.82 2.46 0.62
CA ALA A 308 6.26 1.18 0.14
C ALA A 308 5.32 1.31 -1.07
N ARG A 309 4.70 2.47 -1.29
CA ARG A 309 3.81 2.75 -2.42
C ARG A 309 4.57 3.10 -3.71
N VAL A 310 5.85 3.46 -3.60
CA VAL A 310 6.70 3.77 -4.76
C VAL A 310 7.06 2.46 -5.46
N GLY A 311 6.25 2.06 -6.44
CA GLY A 311 6.48 0.91 -7.30
C GLY A 311 6.83 1.36 -8.72
N LEU A 312 7.98 0.93 -9.23
CA LEU A 312 8.57 1.49 -10.46
C LEU A 312 8.47 0.57 -11.66
N GLY A 313 8.49 -0.74 -11.45
CA GLY A 313 8.43 -1.73 -12.52
C GLY A 313 7.22 -2.67 -12.41
N PRO A 314 6.84 -3.34 -13.52
CA PRO A 314 5.81 -4.36 -13.48
C PRO A 314 6.25 -5.55 -12.62
N LYS A 315 5.36 -6.03 -11.77
CA LYS A 315 5.48 -7.24 -10.97
C LYS A 315 4.20 -8.04 -11.19
N VAL A 316 4.37 -9.30 -11.57
CA VAL A 316 3.27 -10.25 -11.70
C VAL A 316 2.97 -10.77 -10.30
N LEU A 317 1.77 -10.50 -9.81
CA LEU A 317 1.22 -11.14 -8.61
C LEU A 317 0.53 -12.41 -9.07
N ARG A 318 0.89 -13.53 -8.47
CA ARG A 318 0.37 -14.86 -8.78
C ARG A 318 -0.69 -15.29 -7.78
N ALA A 319 -1.40 -16.34 -8.13
CA ALA A 319 -2.46 -16.93 -7.31
C ALA A 319 -3.45 -15.88 -6.75
N ARG A 320 -4.19 -15.21 -7.64
CA ARG A 320 -5.21 -14.23 -7.31
C ARG A 320 -6.59 -14.72 -7.72
N ALA A 321 -7.62 -14.29 -7.00
CA ALA A 321 -9.01 -14.62 -7.32
C ALA A 321 -9.50 -13.99 -8.64
N ASP A 322 -8.87 -12.89 -9.06
CA ASP A 322 -9.16 -12.17 -10.29
C ASP A 322 -7.86 -11.54 -10.81
N GLY A 323 -7.75 -11.34 -12.12
CA GLY A 323 -6.52 -10.86 -12.76
C GLY A 323 -6.58 -10.79 -14.28
N ASP A 324 -5.45 -10.40 -14.86
CA ASP A 324 -5.30 -10.14 -16.29
C ASP A 324 -5.10 -11.41 -17.13
N ASP A 325 -4.56 -12.47 -16.51
CA ASP A 325 -4.18 -13.72 -17.19
C ASP A 325 -4.26 -14.91 -16.22
N VAL A 326 -4.27 -16.15 -16.72
CA VAL A 326 -4.39 -17.36 -15.90
C VAL A 326 -3.01 -17.85 -15.44
N ASP A 327 -2.89 -18.12 -14.14
CA ASP A 327 -1.73 -18.79 -13.56
C ASP A 327 -1.85 -20.30 -13.79
N THR A 328 -1.13 -20.80 -14.79
CA THR A 328 -1.17 -22.23 -15.16
C THR A 328 -0.72 -23.14 -14.03
N GLU A 329 0.26 -22.73 -13.22
CA GLU A 329 0.70 -23.52 -12.07
C GLU A 329 -0.41 -23.59 -11.01
N ALA A 330 -0.99 -22.44 -10.63
CA ALA A 330 -2.06 -22.42 -9.62
C ALA A 330 -3.33 -23.16 -10.10
N LEU A 331 -3.61 -23.14 -11.41
CA LEU A 331 -4.71 -23.91 -11.99
C LEU A 331 -4.47 -25.42 -11.92
N ILE A 332 -3.24 -25.87 -12.18
CA ILE A 332 -2.86 -27.28 -12.05
C ILE A 332 -3.01 -27.71 -10.58
N ASP A 333 -2.50 -26.92 -9.64
CA ASP A 333 -2.60 -27.19 -8.20
C ASP A 333 -4.07 -27.29 -7.75
N LEU A 334 -4.92 -26.34 -8.17
CA LEU A 334 -6.36 -26.37 -7.90
C LEU A 334 -6.99 -27.67 -8.46
N PHE A 335 -6.64 -28.07 -9.67
CA PHE A 335 -7.19 -29.29 -10.27
C PHE A 335 -6.76 -30.55 -9.52
N VAL A 336 -5.50 -30.61 -9.09
CA VAL A 336 -4.96 -31.71 -8.26
C VAL A 336 -5.67 -31.77 -6.91
N ASP A 337 -5.88 -30.64 -6.25
CA ASP A 337 -6.58 -30.57 -4.97
C ASP A 337 -8.04 -31.05 -5.11
N LEU A 338 -8.74 -30.57 -6.14
CA LEU A 338 -10.11 -30.98 -6.43
C LEU A 338 -10.22 -32.49 -6.70
N HIS A 339 -9.25 -33.08 -7.42
CA HIS A 339 -9.19 -34.52 -7.65
C HIS A 339 -8.86 -35.32 -6.39
N SER A 340 -8.18 -34.69 -5.43
CA SER A 340 -7.85 -35.26 -4.13
C SER A 340 -8.99 -35.10 -3.11
N GLY A 341 -10.11 -34.48 -3.50
CA GLY A 341 -11.27 -34.22 -2.64
C GLY A 341 -11.13 -32.98 -1.75
N TYR A 342 -10.09 -32.17 -1.95
CA TYR A 342 -9.87 -30.90 -1.26
C TYR A 342 -10.36 -29.73 -2.13
N SER A 343 -11.01 -28.73 -1.51
CA SER A 343 -11.52 -27.56 -2.22
C SER A 343 -10.85 -26.30 -1.67
N PRO A 344 -9.67 -25.91 -2.19
CA PRO A 344 -8.98 -24.68 -1.79
C PRO A 344 -9.66 -23.44 -2.39
N ALA A 345 -9.18 -22.26 -2.01
CA ALA A 345 -9.63 -21.00 -2.61
C ALA A 345 -9.18 -20.90 -4.09
N GLU A 346 -10.08 -20.45 -4.96
CA GLU A 346 -9.92 -20.41 -6.43
C GLU A 346 -9.02 -19.24 -6.88
N HIS A 347 -7.77 -19.27 -6.46
CA HIS A 347 -6.77 -18.25 -6.74
C HIS A 347 -5.95 -18.63 -7.98
N VAL A 348 -6.57 -18.60 -9.17
CA VAL A 348 -5.98 -19.10 -10.42
C VAL A 348 -5.54 -18.02 -11.40
N TYR A 349 -5.66 -16.74 -11.04
CA TYR A 349 -5.30 -15.62 -11.92
C TYR A 349 -3.97 -14.98 -11.52
N THR A 350 -3.36 -14.32 -12.49
CA THR A 350 -2.21 -13.43 -12.32
C THR A 350 -2.63 -11.99 -12.55
N GLU A 351 -2.07 -11.07 -11.76
CA GLU A 351 -2.35 -9.64 -11.84
C GLU A 351 -1.04 -8.87 -12.05
N ARG A 352 -0.95 -8.03 -13.08
CA ARG A 352 0.25 -7.23 -13.38
C ARG A 352 0.15 -5.85 -12.74
N ARG A 353 0.90 -5.62 -11.66
CA ARG A 353 0.97 -4.31 -10.99
C ARG A 353 2.35 -3.70 -11.09
N LYS A 354 2.45 -2.36 -11.13
CA LYS A 354 3.75 -1.67 -11.02
C LYS A 354 4.28 -1.71 -9.57
N LEU A 355 4.75 -2.85 -9.10
CA LEU A 355 5.25 -3.05 -7.73
C LEU A 355 6.73 -3.46 -7.66
N ALA A 356 7.39 -3.73 -8.79
CA ALA A 356 8.80 -4.09 -8.79
C ALA A 356 9.66 -2.89 -8.39
N ARG A 357 10.58 -3.14 -7.46
CA ARG A 357 11.54 -2.15 -6.94
C ARG A 357 12.88 -2.38 -7.59
N ASN A 358 13.06 -1.70 -8.71
CA ASN A 358 14.30 -1.69 -9.48
C ASN A 358 14.95 -0.29 -9.37
N LEU A 359 15.06 0.21 -8.13
CA LEU A 359 15.58 1.54 -7.82
C LEU A 359 16.97 1.44 -7.16
N GLY A 360 17.90 2.21 -7.71
CA GLY A 360 19.20 2.48 -7.13
C GLY A 360 19.22 3.88 -6.54
N VAL A 361 19.43 3.99 -5.23
CA VAL A 361 19.44 5.26 -4.51
C VAL A 361 20.84 5.56 -3.99
N LEU A 362 21.40 6.72 -4.31
CA LEU A 362 22.59 7.23 -3.64
C LEU A 362 22.19 8.41 -2.76
N ILE A 363 22.42 8.28 -1.46
CA ILE A 363 22.20 9.34 -0.48
C ILE A 363 23.51 10.06 -0.26
N LEU A 364 23.57 11.34 -0.65
CA LEU A 364 24.71 12.22 -0.47
C LEU A 364 24.43 13.12 0.74
N VAL A 365 25.21 12.94 1.80
CA VAL A 365 25.05 13.65 3.08
C VAL A 365 26.08 14.76 3.18
N ASP A 366 25.64 15.99 3.38
CA ASP A 366 26.53 17.11 3.63
C ASP A 366 27.29 16.93 4.95
N ALA A 367 28.61 17.06 4.87
CA ALA A 367 29.55 16.95 5.98
C ALA A 367 30.46 18.19 6.06
N SER A 368 30.02 19.32 5.52
CA SER A 368 30.73 20.58 5.57
C SER A 368 30.59 21.28 6.92
N GLY A 369 31.45 22.28 7.17
CA GLY A 369 31.50 23.01 8.44
C GLY A 369 30.26 23.87 8.75
N SER A 370 29.41 24.22 7.76
CA SER A 370 28.15 24.96 8.01
C SER A 370 27.12 24.12 8.76
N ALA A 371 27.25 22.79 8.75
CA ALA A 371 26.34 21.87 9.43
C ALA A 371 26.50 21.84 10.98
N THR A 372 27.28 22.76 11.56
CA THR A 372 27.40 22.95 13.02
C THR A 372 26.44 23.98 13.61
N ASP A 373 25.60 24.64 12.80
CA ASP A 373 24.53 25.47 13.34
C ASP A 373 23.59 24.62 14.21
N ALA A 374 23.26 25.13 15.39
CA ALA A 374 22.43 24.44 16.37
C ALA A 374 20.95 24.82 16.17
N ASP A 375 20.07 23.82 16.18
CA ASP A 375 18.63 24.02 16.24
C ASP A 375 18.23 24.69 17.57
N ARG A 376 16.97 25.17 17.67
CA ARG A 376 16.37 25.77 18.87
C ARG A 376 16.46 24.86 20.11
N ASP A 377 16.58 23.54 19.90
CA ASP A 377 16.73 22.51 20.93
C ASP A 377 18.20 22.13 21.24
N GLY A 378 19.18 22.80 20.63
CA GLY A 378 20.61 22.62 20.92
C GLY A 378 21.27 21.40 20.26
N LEU A 379 20.58 20.71 19.35
CA LEU A 379 21.15 19.68 18.48
C LEU A 379 21.74 20.32 17.21
N ALA A 380 22.90 19.85 16.78
CA ALA A 380 23.52 20.37 15.56
C ALA A 380 22.78 19.86 14.32
N VAL A 381 22.59 20.71 13.31
CA VAL A 381 21.91 20.39 12.04
C VAL A 381 22.48 19.11 11.39
N HIS A 382 23.80 18.89 11.50
CA HIS A 382 24.42 17.66 11.02
C HIS A 382 23.87 16.38 11.67
N ASP A 383 23.47 16.42 12.94
CA ASP A 383 22.93 15.24 13.62
C ASP A 383 21.55 14.89 13.07
N HIS A 384 20.74 15.90 12.72
CA HIS A 384 19.46 15.70 12.06
C HIS A 384 19.65 15.08 10.67
N GLN A 385 20.58 15.60 9.87
CA GLN A 385 20.90 15.07 8.54
C GLN A 385 21.45 13.63 8.59
N ARG A 386 22.37 13.32 9.52
CA ARG A 386 22.89 11.96 9.73
C ARG A 386 21.78 10.98 10.15
N ARG A 387 20.92 11.38 11.09
CA ARG A 387 19.77 10.55 11.51
C ARG A 387 18.81 10.33 10.35
N ALA A 388 18.51 11.37 9.57
CA ALA A 388 17.66 11.25 8.40
C ALA A 388 18.24 10.31 7.34
N ALA A 389 19.55 10.44 7.04
CA ALA A 389 20.26 9.55 6.13
C ALA A 389 20.20 8.10 6.59
N ALA A 390 20.39 7.84 7.89
CA ALA A 390 20.32 6.51 8.46
C ALA A 390 18.92 5.90 8.33
N THR A 391 17.88 6.67 8.67
CA THR A 391 16.48 6.23 8.59
C THR A 391 16.06 5.97 7.13
N LEU A 392 16.42 6.85 6.20
CA LEU A 392 16.16 6.68 4.77
C LEU A 392 16.88 5.44 4.21
N ALA A 393 18.17 5.30 4.49
CA ALA A 393 18.97 4.19 4.01
C ALA A 393 18.43 2.83 4.49
N MET A 394 18.11 2.74 5.78
CA MET A 394 17.52 1.54 6.38
C MET A 394 16.15 1.24 5.77
N THR A 395 15.27 2.24 5.67
CA THR A 395 13.89 2.06 5.18
C THR A 395 13.87 1.60 3.72
N LEU A 396 14.66 2.24 2.86
CA LEU A 396 14.76 1.88 1.44
C LEU A 396 15.34 0.47 1.25
N GLU A 397 16.37 0.10 2.03
CA GLU A 397 16.95 -1.24 1.97
C GLU A 397 15.98 -2.32 2.50
N GLU A 398 15.22 -2.04 3.55
CA GLU A 398 14.16 -2.93 4.06
C GLU A 398 13.04 -3.15 3.03
N LEU A 399 12.79 -2.17 2.15
CA LEU A 399 11.83 -2.28 1.06
C LEU A 399 12.39 -3.02 -0.15
N GLY A 400 13.69 -3.26 -0.21
CA GLY A 400 14.37 -4.00 -1.29
C GLY A 400 15.10 -3.12 -2.31
N ASP A 401 15.23 -1.82 -2.06
CA ASP A 401 15.95 -0.90 -2.94
C ASP A 401 17.48 -1.02 -2.75
N ARG A 402 18.26 -0.81 -3.82
CA ARG A 402 19.73 -0.79 -3.73
C ARG A 402 20.19 0.58 -3.28
N VAL A 403 20.75 0.68 -2.07
CA VAL A 403 21.11 1.99 -1.48
C VAL A 403 22.62 2.11 -1.22
N ALA A 404 23.20 3.25 -1.55
CA ALA A 404 24.52 3.68 -1.10
C ALA A 404 24.44 5.01 -0.34
N VAL A 405 25.37 5.24 0.59
CA VAL A 405 25.46 6.45 1.40
C VAL A 405 26.89 6.98 1.33
N TYR A 406 27.04 8.23 0.91
CA TYR A 406 28.32 8.94 0.85
C TYR A 406 28.19 10.25 1.60
N GLY A 407 29.26 10.63 2.31
CA GLY A 407 29.39 12.00 2.77
C GLY A 407 29.93 12.90 1.67
N PHE A 408 29.75 14.21 1.83
CA PHE A 408 30.27 15.22 0.92
C PHE A 408 30.95 16.35 1.70
N ARG A 409 32.17 16.71 1.29
CA ARG A 409 32.88 17.90 1.78
C ARG A 409 33.97 18.30 0.79
N SER A 410 34.36 19.56 0.75
CA SER A 410 35.46 20.04 -0.08
C SER A 410 36.50 20.84 0.70
N GLN A 411 37.71 20.88 0.17
CA GLN A 411 38.79 21.75 0.58
C GLN A 411 39.35 22.42 -0.69
N GLY A 412 38.61 23.38 -1.21
CA GLY A 412 38.84 23.94 -2.53
C GLY A 412 38.63 22.94 -3.67
N ARG A 413 38.92 23.38 -4.89
CA ARG A 413 38.70 22.60 -6.13
C ARG A 413 39.52 21.31 -6.23
N HIS A 414 40.70 21.26 -5.62
CA HIS A 414 41.63 20.13 -5.78
C HIS A 414 41.34 18.95 -4.85
N ALA A 415 40.44 19.12 -3.89
CA ALA A 415 40.16 18.13 -2.87
C ALA A 415 38.67 18.14 -2.51
N VAL A 416 37.85 17.64 -3.43
CA VAL A 416 36.44 17.33 -3.16
C VAL A 416 36.36 15.89 -2.69
N HIS A 417 35.92 15.66 -1.46
CA HIS A 417 35.94 14.36 -0.81
C HIS A 417 34.55 13.71 -0.76
N LEU A 418 34.50 12.44 -1.18
CA LEU A 418 33.32 11.58 -1.10
C LEU A 418 33.60 10.35 -0.20
N PRO A 419 33.65 10.52 1.13
CA PRO A 419 33.81 9.39 2.05
C PRO A 419 32.64 8.40 1.93
N ALA A 420 32.96 7.14 1.60
CA ALA A 420 31.97 6.08 1.45
C ALA A 420 31.54 5.52 2.82
N VAL A 421 30.34 5.92 3.26
CA VAL A 421 29.70 5.42 4.49
C VAL A 421 29.02 4.08 4.27
N LYS A 422 28.50 3.84 3.07
CA LYS A 422 27.97 2.56 2.62
C LYS A 422 28.03 2.50 1.09
N THR A 423 28.59 1.45 0.52
CA THR A 423 28.52 1.21 -0.94
C THR A 423 27.34 0.32 -1.30
N PHE A 424 26.95 0.27 -2.58
CA PHE A 424 25.83 -0.56 -3.07
C PHE A 424 25.99 -2.08 -2.85
N GLY A 425 27.20 -2.56 -2.52
CA GLY A 425 27.48 -3.96 -2.21
C GLY A 425 27.45 -4.28 -0.71
N GLN A 426 27.32 -3.26 0.14
CA GLN A 426 27.28 -3.42 1.59
C GLN A 426 25.85 -3.33 2.11
N ARG A 427 25.54 -4.04 3.20
CA ARG A 427 24.28 -3.86 3.93
C ARG A 427 24.37 -2.69 4.93
N PHE A 428 23.28 -1.97 5.15
CA PHE A 428 23.22 -0.94 6.19
C PHE A 428 23.11 -1.58 7.58
N GLY A 429 24.26 -1.96 8.15
CA GLY A 429 24.38 -2.53 9.49
C GLY A 429 25.07 -1.61 10.50
N ALA A 430 25.48 -2.18 11.63
CA ALA A 430 26.19 -1.43 12.69
C ALA A 430 27.42 -0.68 12.16
N GLY A 431 28.25 -1.29 11.31
CA GLY A 431 29.44 -0.63 10.76
C GLY A 431 29.15 0.56 9.84
N ALA A 432 28.05 0.55 9.07
CA ALA A 432 27.65 1.71 8.28
C ALA A 432 27.15 2.85 9.19
N ARG A 433 26.43 2.51 10.26
CA ARG A 433 25.94 3.46 11.27
C ARG A 433 27.09 4.11 12.04
N THR A 434 28.09 3.34 12.46
CA THR A 434 29.27 3.88 13.12
C THR A 434 30.04 4.84 12.20
N ARG A 435 30.24 4.47 10.93
CA ARG A 435 30.84 5.36 9.92
C ARG A 435 30.07 6.64 9.73
N LEU A 436 28.73 6.56 9.68
CA LEU A 436 27.87 7.74 9.55
C LEU A 436 27.96 8.64 10.78
N ASN A 437 27.98 8.08 11.99
CA ASN A 437 28.11 8.84 13.23
C ASN A 437 29.48 9.49 13.39
N GLN A 438 30.53 8.86 12.85
CA GLN A 438 31.90 9.40 12.86
C GLN A 438 32.17 10.40 11.73
N LEU A 439 31.18 10.69 10.88
CA LEU A 439 31.32 11.61 9.75
C LEU A 439 31.38 13.07 10.23
N GLN A 440 32.50 13.47 10.82
CA GLN A 440 32.68 14.81 11.39
C GLN A 440 32.53 15.94 10.36
N PRO A 441 31.80 17.02 10.68
CA PRO A 441 31.65 18.18 9.82
C PRO A 441 33.01 18.87 9.65
N PHE A 442 33.48 19.06 8.42
CA PHE A 442 34.75 19.70 8.13
C PHE A 442 34.79 20.24 6.69
N GLY A 443 35.44 21.39 6.51
CA GLY A 443 35.64 21.99 5.19
C GLY A 443 34.39 22.68 4.65
N TYR A 444 34.27 22.69 3.33
CA TYR A 444 33.36 23.51 2.54
C TYR A 444 32.45 22.64 1.64
N THR A 445 31.63 23.27 0.80
CA THR A 445 30.54 22.65 0.03
C THR A 445 30.61 23.01 -1.47
N ARG A 446 31.57 22.43 -2.22
CA ARG A 446 31.65 22.54 -3.69
C ARG A 446 30.69 21.59 -4.42
N LEU A 447 29.39 21.79 -4.18
CA LEU A 447 28.33 20.80 -4.43
C LEU A 447 28.28 20.25 -5.87
N GLY A 448 28.46 21.07 -6.90
CA GLY A 448 28.33 20.61 -8.29
C GLY A 448 29.33 19.50 -8.65
N ALA A 449 30.59 19.63 -8.22
CA ALA A 449 31.58 18.56 -8.38
C ALA A 449 31.21 17.28 -7.58
N GLY A 450 30.67 17.45 -6.38
CA GLY A 450 30.16 16.34 -5.57
C GLY A 450 29.02 15.58 -6.24
N ILE A 451 28.06 16.31 -6.82
CA ILE A 451 26.93 15.76 -7.56
C ILE A 451 27.43 14.97 -8.78
N ARG A 452 28.35 15.51 -9.57
CA ARG A 452 28.93 14.81 -10.73
C ARG A 452 29.65 13.52 -10.31
N GLY A 453 30.47 13.58 -9.25
CA GLY A 453 31.15 12.40 -8.72
C GLY A 453 30.20 11.34 -8.17
N ALA A 454 29.19 11.75 -7.40
CA ALA A 454 28.16 10.84 -6.89
C ALA A 454 27.32 10.23 -8.03
N GLY A 455 26.97 11.04 -9.03
CA GLY A 455 26.26 10.60 -10.22
C GLY A 455 27.02 9.52 -10.99
N GLU A 456 28.33 9.66 -11.14
CA GLU A 456 29.16 8.62 -11.78
C GLU A 456 29.18 7.30 -11.01
N ILE A 457 29.27 7.37 -9.67
CA ILE A 457 29.16 6.18 -8.80
C ILE A 457 27.78 5.53 -8.94
N LEU A 458 26.72 6.33 -8.97
CA LEU A 458 25.34 5.85 -9.12
C LEU A 458 25.13 5.18 -10.49
N LYS A 459 25.60 5.79 -11.58
CA LYS A 459 25.49 5.22 -12.93
C LYS A 459 26.27 3.91 -13.08
N SER A 460 27.51 3.88 -12.57
CA SER A 460 28.41 2.73 -12.74
C SER A 460 28.08 1.56 -11.81
N ARG A 461 27.59 1.81 -10.59
CA ARG A 461 27.49 0.77 -9.54
C ARG A 461 26.07 0.41 -9.09
N ALA A 462 25.05 1.21 -9.39
CA ALA A 462 23.68 0.92 -8.95
C ALA A 462 23.09 -0.33 -9.59
N GLY A 463 23.43 -0.64 -10.84
CA GLY A 463 22.96 -1.84 -11.54
C GLY A 463 21.43 -1.93 -11.67
N THR A 464 20.73 -0.80 -11.65
CA THR A 464 19.26 -0.70 -11.73
C THR A 464 18.85 0.21 -12.90
N PRO A 465 17.67 -0.04 -13.51
CA PRO A 465 17.11 0.79 -14.56
C PRO A 465 16.67 2.17 -14.05
N HIS A 466 16.13 2.26 -12.83
CA HIS A 466 15.80 3.54 -12.20
C HIS A 466 16.89 3.93 -11.21
N ARG A 467 17.29 5.20 -11.25
CA ARG A 467 18.38 5.76 -10.46
C ARG A 467 17.94 7.08 -9.86
N LEU A 468 18.18 7.26 -8.56
CA LEU A 468 17.82 8.45 -7.81
C LEU A 468 19.01 8.90 -6.95
N LEU A 469 19.42 10.16 -7.13
CA LEU A 469 20.33 10.84 -6.23
C LEU A 469 19.50 11.62 -5.20
N VAL A 470 19.70 11.33 -3.91
CA VAL A 470 19.10 12.09 -2.81
C VAL A 470 20.20 12.91 -2.15
N VAL A 471 20.10 14.24 -2.20
CA VAL A 471 21.05 15.15 -1.56
C VAL A 471 20.44 15.66 -0.25
N LEU A 472 21.13 15.41 0.87
CA LEU A 472 20.79 15.97 2.17
C LEU A 472 21.78 17.11 2.45
N SER A 473 21.34 18.35 2.28
CA SER A 473 22.17 19.53 2.48
C SER A 473 21.31 20.69 3.00
N ASP A 474 21.95 21.62 3.69
CA ASP A 474 21.33 22.88 4.12
C ASP A 474 21.04 23.82 2.94
N GLY A 475 21.52 23.48 1.73
CA GLY A 475 21.23 24.14 0.46
C GLY A 475 22.10 25.35 0.14
N TYR A 476 23.16 25.61 0.94
CA TYR A 476 24.06 26.74 0.73
C TYR A 476 25.45 26.26 0.27
N PRO A 477 25.64 26.04 -1.04
CA PRO A 477 26.95 25.65 -1.56
C PRO A 477 27.95 26.82 -1.43
N TYR A 478 29.06 26.58 -0.74
CA TYR A 478 30.08 27.58 -0.44
C TYR A 478 31.47 26.93 -0.39
N ASP A 479 32.45 27.46 -1.12
CA ASP A 479 33.88 27.09 -1.07
C ASP A 479 34.74 28.24 -1.65
N ASP A 480 36.07 28.15 -1.56
CA ASP A 480 36.99 29.18 -2.07
C ASP A 480 36.79 29.44 -3.57
N GLY A 481 36.44 30.70 -3.88
CA GLY A 481 36.08 31.15 -5.22
C GLY A 481 34.81 30.50 -5.81
N TYR A 482 33.96 29.94 -4.95
CA TYR A 482 32.75 29.19 -5.30
C TYR A 482 31.62 29.57 -4.34
N GLU A 483 30.95 30.68 -4.62
CA GLU A 483 29.96 31.26 -3.69
C GLU A 483 28.76 31.84 -4.44
N GLY A 484 27.64 32.03 -3.72
CA GLY A 484 26.45 32.72 -4.20
C GLY A 484 25.94 32.21 -5.54
N ARG A 485 25.66 33.13 -6.48
CA ARG A 485 25.11 32.80 -7.81
C ARG A 485 25.99 31.81 -8.61
N TYR A 486 27.31 31.86 -8.44
CA TYR A 486 28.21 30.95 -9.14
C TYR A 486 28.02 29.51 -8.66
N ALA A 487 28.06 29.32 -7.33
CA ALA A 487 27.90 28.01 -6.71
C ALA A 487 26.52 27.39 -6.97
N GLN A 488 25.48 28.22 -6.92
CA GLN A 488 24.10 27.86 -7.25
C GLN A 488 23.97 27.42 -8.71
N ALA A 489 24.54 28.18 -9.65
CA ALA A 489 24.46 27.87 -11.07
C ALA A 489 25.22 26.58 -11.44
N ASP A 490 26.39 26.33 -10.86
CA ASP A 490 27.12 25.07 -11.10
C ASP A 490 26.39 23.85 -10.52
N ALA A 491 25.83 23.97 -9.31
CA ALA A 491 25.03 22.89 -8.72
C ALA A 491 23.77 22.60 -9.55
N ALA A 492 23.05 23.64 -9.99
CA ALA A 492 21.90 23.51 -10.87
C ALA A 492 22.28 22.84 -12.20
N LYS A 493 23.41 23.23 -12.79
CA LYS A 493 23.93 22.63 -14.03
C LYS A 493 24.28 21.16 -13.84
N ALA A 494 24.95 20.80 -12.75
CA ALA A 494 25.27 19.41 -12.42
C ALA A 494 24.01 18.53 -12.28
N LEU A 495 22.94 19.06 -11.68
CA LEU A 495 21.66 18.34 -11.58
C LEU A 495 20.97 18.21 -12.93
N GLU A 496 21.00 19.25 -13.77
CA GLU A 496 20.47 19.21 -15.14
C GLU A 496 21.19 18.14 -15.98
N GLU A 497 22.53 18.06 -15.87
CA GLU A 497 23.35 17.03 -16.51
C GLU A 497 22.93 15.62 -16.09
N LEU A 498 22.80 15.37 -14.78
CA LEU A 498 22.38 14.05 -14.28
C LEU A 498 20.97 13.67 -14.74
N ARG A 499 20.03 14.61 -14.74
CA ARG A 499 18.69 14.38 -15.28
C ARG A 499 18.74 14.02 -16.77
N ALA A 500 19.59 14.70 -17.54
CA ALA A 500 19.79 14.41 -18.96
C ALA A 500 20.33 12.98 -19.20
N GLU A 501 21.07 12.43 -18.23
CA GLU A 501 21.61 11.06 -18.25
C GLU A 501 20.68 10.01 -17.61
N GLY A 502 19.43 10.37 -17.31
CA GLY A 502 18.43 9.45 -16.78
C GLY A 502 18.54 9.19 -15.27
N VAL A 503 19.18 10.10 -14.52
CA VAL A 503 19.27 10.04 -13.05
C VAL A 503 18.32 11.07 -12.45
N ALA A 504 17.33 10.60 -11.69
CA ALA A 504 16.43 11.48 -10.95
C ALA A 504 17.20 12.11 -9.78
N CYS A 505 16.84 13.34 -9.41
CA CYS A 505 17.49 14.05 -8.31
C CYS A 505 16.42 14.56 -7.33
N LEU A 506 16.65 14.39 -6.04
CA LEU A 506 15.81 14.90 -4.96
C LEU A 506 16.69 15.55 -3.90
N CYS A 507 16.42 16.80 -3.57
CA CYS A 507 17.18 17.54 -2.57
C CYS A 507 16.32 17.81 -1.34
N LEU A 508 16.79 17.40 -0.17
CA LEU A 508 16.09 17.55 1.10
C LEU A 508 16.92 18.42 2.04
N SER A 509 16.35 19.53 2.48
CA SER A 509 16.90 20.34 3.57
C SER A 509 16.24 19.94 4.88
N ILE A 510 17.05 19.52 5.86
CA ILE A 510 16.58 19.04 7.16
C ILE A 510 17.34 19.77 8.26
N GLY A 511 16.60 20.38 9.19
CA GLY A 511 17.16 21.06 10.37
C GLY A 511 17.48 22.54 10.18
N ALA A 512 17.45 23.06 8.96
CA ALA A 512 17.60 24.48 8.67
C ALA A 512 16.25 25.11 8.33
N ALA A 513 15.84 26.16 9.05
CA ALA A 513 14.74 27.03 8.65
C ALA A 513 15.21 27.94 7.50
N GLY A 514 15.44 27.35 6.32
CA GLY A 514 15.93 28.06 5.14
C GLY A 514 14.83 28.78 4.37
N ASP A 515 15.18 29.90 3.76
CA ASP A 515 14.35 30.71 2.86
C ASP A 515 14.03 29.91 1.58
N ALA A 516 12.77 29.54 1.40
CA ALA A 516 12.34 28.60 0.33
C ALA A 516 12.70 29.12 -1.08
N ASP A 517 12.72 30.44 -1.27
CA ASP A 517 12.87 31.10 -2.57
C ASP A 517 14.27 30.96 -3.19
N ALA A 518 15.32 30.82 -2.38
CA ALA A 518 16.69 30.67 -2.88
C ALA A 518 16.99 29.25 -3.39
N HIS A 519 16.23 28.25 -2.91
CA HIS A 519 16.46 26.84 -3.21
C HIS A 519 15.68 26.38 -4.46
N ASP A 520 14.53 27.00 -4.72
CA ASP A 520 13.75 26.76 -5.94
C ASP A 520 14.52 27.09 -7.22
N GLN A 521 15.43 28.08 -7.18
CA GLN A 521 16.26 28.47 -8.33
C GLN A 521 17.37 27.45 -8.64
N VAL A 522 17.83 26.66 -7.65
CA VAL A 522 18.95 25.71 -7.80
C VAL A 522 18.44 24.31 -8.13
N PHE A 523 17.40 23.89 -7.43
CA PHE A 523 16.95 22.49 -7.43
C PHE A 523 15.72 22.26 -8.30
N GLY A 524 14.99 23.33 -8.65
CA GLY A 524 13.70 23.29 -9.32
C GLY A 524 12.58 22.93 -8.35
N ALA A 525 11.43 23.61 -8.45
CA ALA A 525 10.31 23.50 -7.51
C ALA A 525 9.76 22.07 -7.32
N ALA A 526 9.96 21.17 -8.29
CA ALA A 526 9.42 19.80 -8.25
C ALA A 526 10.31 18.78 -7.50
N SER A 527 11.56 19.14 -7.18
CA SER A 527 12.61 18.22 -6.75
C SER A 527 13.36 18.68 -5.48
N TYR A 528 12.77 19.64 -4.76
CA TYR A 528 13.26 20.16 -3.49
C TYR A 528 12.19 20.09 -2.40
N ALA A 529 12.59 19.76 -1.17
CA ALA A 529 11.74 19.87 0.02
C ALA A 529 12.55 20.27 1.25
N SER A 530 11.94 21.05 2.15
CA SER A 530 12.55 21.51 3.40
C SER A 530 11.65 21.20 4.59
N ALA A 531 12.25 20.80 5.71
CA ALA A 531 11.56 20.63 6.99
C ALA A 531 12.53 20.70 8.17
N ALA A 532 12.01 20.88 9.38
CA ALA A 532 12.84 20.81 10.59
C ALA A 532 13.28 19.36 10.87
N THR A 533 12.39 18.41 10.60
CA THR A 533 12.64 16.99 10.86
C THR A 533 12.25 16.10 9.67
N LEU A 534 12.88 14.92 9.56
CA LEU A 534 12.50 13.94 8.53
C LEU A 534 11.03 13.50 8.69
N GLY A 535 10.54 13.42 9.93
CA GLY A 535 9.17 13.00 10.23
C GLY A 535 8.09 13.89 9.61
N GLU A 536 8.37 15.18 9.40
CA GLU A 536 7.47 16.11 8.70
C GLU A 536 7.41 15.86 7.19
N LEU A 537 8.50 15.36 6.59
CA LEU A 537 8.56 15.02 5.17
C LEU A 537 8.03 13.61 4.88
N SER A 538 8.11 12.70 5.86
CA SER A 538 7.69 11.31 5.74
C SER A 538 6.29 11.10 5.11
N PRO A 539 5.24 11.89 5.45
CA PRO A 539 3.91 11.74 4.86
C PRO A 539 3.82 12.02 3.36
N ARG A 540 4.76 12.78 2.79
CA ARG A 540 4.79 13.20 1.37
C ARG A 540 5.95 12.57 0.59
N MET A 541 6.71 11.65 1.20
CA MET A 541 7.91 11.10 0.58
C MET A 541 7.61 10.28 -0.69
N ASP A 542 6.44 9.65 -0.76
CA ASP A 542 5.96 8.99 -1.98
C ASP A 542 5.78 9.98 -3.14
N GLU A 543 5.12 11.10 -2.88
CA GLU A 543 4.92 12.18 -3.85
C GLU A 543 6.27 12.75 -4.33
N LEU A 544 7.20 13.03 -3.40
CA LEU A 544 8.51 13.58 -3.73
C LEU A 544 9.35 12.63 -4.60
N PHE A 545 9.37 11.33 -4.27
CA PHE A 545 10.09 10.34 -5.06
C PHE A 545 9.47 10.17 -6.45
N LEU A 546 8.15 10.09 -6.53
CA LEU A 546 7.44 9.93 -7.81
C LEU A 546 7.57 11.18 -8.68
N SER A 547 7.53 12.38 -8.09
CA SER A 547 7.76 13.65 -8.80
C SER A 547 9.15 13.69 -9.42
N ALA A 548 10.20 13.41 -8.63
CA ALA A 548 11.58 13.39 -9.12
C ALA A 548 11.80 12.35 -10.23
N LEU A 549 11.14 11.19 -10.14
CA LEU A 549 11.22 10.15 -11.16
C LEU A 549 10.38 10.47 -12.41
N ALA A 550 9.24 11.14 -12.25
CA ALA A 550 8.40 11.57 -13.36
C ALA A 550 9.03 12.69 -14.18
N GLU A 551 9.87 13.53 -13.57
CA GLU A 551 10.64 14.58 -14.24
C GLU A 551 11.52 14.00 -15.38
N LEU A 552 11.99 12.75 -15.24
CA LEU A 552 12.73 12.04 -16.29
C LEU A 552 11.86 11.59 -17.48
N ALA A 553 10.56 11.38 -17.25
CA ALA A 553 9.63 10.88 -18.26
C ALA A 553 8.98 12.02 -19.07
N ALA A 554 9.09 13.27 -18.62
CA ALA A 554 8.53 14.42 -19.32
C ALA A 554 9.29 14.67 -20.63
N PRO A 555 8.60 14.80 -21.79
CA PRO A 555 9.25 15.20 -23.03
C PRO A 555 9.83 16.60 -22.85
N ARG A 556 11.14 16.74 -23.08
CA ARG A 556 11.83 18.04 -23.05
C ARG A 556 11.09 19.03 -23.94
N ARG A 557 10.67 20.18 -23.38
CA ARG A 557 10.36 21.35 -24.21
C ARG A 557 11.66 21.72 -24.93
N ARG A 558 11.67 21.51 -26.25
CA ARG A 558 12.77 21.92 -27.15
C ARG A 558 12.91 23.42 -27.18
#